data_AF-V3ZFK1-F1
#
_entry.id   AF-V3ZFK1-F1
#
_cell.length_a   1.000
_cell.length_b   1.000
_cell.length_c   1.000
_cell.angle_alpha   90.00
_cell.angle_beta   90.00
_cell.angle_gamma   90.00
#
_symmetry.space_group_name_H-M   'P 1'
#
loop_
_entity.id
_entity.type
_entity.pdbx_description
1 polymer ?
#
loop_
_entity_poly.entity_id
_entity_poly.type
_entity_poly.pdbx_seq_one_letter_code
_entity_poly.pdbx_strand_id
1 'polypeptide(L)'
;ALKAAHAGISLSETEASVAAPFTSRVNNIECVPICIREGRAALVTSFGCFKYMALYSFIQFVSVLLLYSYGANFSDFEFLYIDLVITTSIAILMGYTASYGQLVKQKPAGSLMKLSNLFSIIIQVLLVVAFQLGAFYYSKEQPWFVPAPKDGSSEHVLSWESTIIFIVSSYMYIAVAFSFSKGPPFRKPIYTNSKYS
;
A
#
# COMPACT_ATOMS: atom_id res chain seq x y z
N ALA A 1 -12.34 28.84 21.27
CA ALA A 1 -11.39 28.93 20.13
C ALA A 1 -10.76 27.57 19.82
N LEU A 2 -9.96 26.98 20.72
CA LEU A 2 -9.29 25.68 20.48
C LEU A 2 -10.26 24.52 20.19
N LYS A 3 -11.37 24.38 20.94
CA LYS A 3 -12.43 23.38 20.66
C LYS A 3 -13.20 23.61 19.36
N ALA A 4 -13.18 24.83 18.82
CA ALA A 4 -13.90 25.19 17.58
C ALA A 4 -12.98 25.13 16.34
N ALA A 5 -11.67 24.97 16.54
CA ALA A 5 -10.70 24.85 15.46
C ALA A 5 -10.60 23.39 15.00
N HIS A 6 -10.45 23.16 13.69
CA HIS A 6 -10.26 21.82 13.13
C HIS A 6 -8.96 21.14 13.60
N ALA A 7 -7.98 21.93 14.06
CA ALA A 7 -6.78 21.49 14.75
C ALA A 7 -6.29 22.61 15.67
N GLY A 8 -5.70 22.25 16.81
CA GLY A 8 -5.21 23.20 17.80
C GLY A 8 -3.99 22.66 18.54
N ILE A 9 -3.08 23.56 18.92
CA ILE A 9 -1.84 23.22 19.64
C ILE A 9 -1.82 24.02 20.94
N SER A 10 -1.73 23.33 22.08
CA SER A 10 -1.45 23.95 23.38
C SER A 10 0.06 24.00 23.62
N LEU A 11 0.58 25.12 24.11
CA LEU A 11 1.99 25.27 24.53
C LEU A 11 2.19 25.09 26.04
N SER A 12 1.12 24.82 26.81
CA SER A 12 1.17 24.63 28.26
C SER A 12 0.42 23.36 28.68
N GLU A 13 0.84 22.75 29.79
CA GLU A 13 0.18 21.56 30.37
C GLU A 13 -1.12 21.88 31.12
N THR A 14 -1.39 23.16 31.42
CA THR A 14 -2.62 23.66 32.10
C THR A 14 -3.87 23.53 31.21
N GLU A 15 -5.06 23.89 31.74
CA GLU A 15 -6.42 23.70 31.19
C GLU A 15 -6.62 23.81 29.66
N ALA A 16 -5.77 24.56 28.95
CA ALA A 16 -5.74 24.61 27.49
C ALA A 16 -5.36 23.27 26.81
N SER A 17 -4.55 22.42 27.46
CA SER A 17 -4.17 21.08 26.98
C SER A 17 -5.37 20.13 26.87
N VAL A 18 -6.33 20.26 27.80
CA VAL A 18 -7.56 19.45 27.84
C VAL A 18 -8.46 19.72 26.63
N ALA A 19 -8.30 20.88 25.99
CA ALA A 19 -9.09 21.32 24.86
C ALA A 19 -8.38 21.18 23.50
N ALA A 20 -7.08 20.89 23.47
CA ALA A 20 -6.27 20.88 22.27
C ALA A 20 -5.89 19.44 21.85
N PRO A 21 -6.03 19.04 20.58
CA PRO A 21 -5.63 17.72 20.12
C PRO A 21 -4.11 17.47 20.14
N PHE A 22 -3.29 18.54 20.20
CA PHE A 22 -1.85 18.46 20.36
C PHE A 22 -1.39 19.35 21.52
N THR A 23 -0.43 18.87 22.31
CA THR A 23 0.21 19.63 23.39
C THR A 23 1.72 19.57 23.24
N SER A 24 2.38 20.73 23.19
CA SER A 24 3.84 20.86 23.20
C SER A 24 4.33 21.04 24.63
N ARG A 25 5.40 20.32 24.99
CA ARG A 25 6.12 20.52 26.26
C ARG A 25 7.19 21.61 26.18
N VAL A 26 7.54 22.03 24.96
CA VAL A 26 8.53 23.09 24.72
C VAL A 26 7.77 24.40 24.52
N ASN A 27 8.14 25.41 25.31
CA ASN A 27 7.55 26.76 25.27
C ASN A 27 8.07 27.59 24.08
N ASN A 28 8.02 27.03 22.87
CA ASN A 28 8.31 27.73 21.62
C ASN A 28 7.30 27.31 20.53
N ILE A 29 7.28 28.02 19.40
CA ILE A 29 6.34 27.76 18.30
C ILE A 29 6.87 26.76 17.27
N GLU A 30 8.01 26.11 17.50
CA GLU A 30 8.66 25.21 16.54
C GLU A 30 7.83 23.93 16.32
N CYS A 31 7.01 23.54 17.29
CA CYS A 31 6.05 22.45 17.16
C CYS A 31 5.05 22.66 16.01
N VAL A 32 4.76 23.91 15.63
CA VAL A 32 3.80 24.24 14.56
C VAL A 32 4.29 23.74 13.19
N PRO A 33 5.46 24.17 12.67
CA PRO A 33 5.97 23.66 11.40
C PRO A 33 6.30 22.16 11.44
N ILE A 34 6.69 21.61 12.60
CA ILE A 34 6.89 20.15 12.78
C ILE A 34 5.56 19.42 12.58
N CYS A 35 4.51 19.82 13.29
CA CYS A 35 3.19 19.21 13.22
C CYS A 35 2.60 19.30 11.80
N ILE A 36 2.82 20.42 11.10
CA ILE A 36 2.40 20.56 9.69
C ILE A 36 3.18 19.61 8.77
N ARG A 37 4.50 19.46 8.96
CA ARG A 37 5.31 18.52 8.16
C ARG A 37 4.86 17.08 8.38
N GLU A 38 4.69 16.66 9.64
CA GLU A 38 4.20 15.32 9.98
C GLU A 38 2.79 15.08 9.46
N GLY A 39 1.86 16.03 9.61
CA GLY A 39 0.50 15.91 9.08
C GLY A 39 0.46 15.74 7.56
N ARG A 40 1.33 16.45 6.82
CA ARG A 40 1.44 16.30 5.36
C ARG A 40 2.08 14.97 4.96
N ALA A 41 3.11 14.54 5.68
CA ALA A 41 3.73 13.23 5.47
C ALA A 41 2.71 12.11 5.70
N ALA A 42 1.99 12.17 6.83
CA ALA A 42 0.93 11.23 7.18
C ALA A 42 -0.18 11.19 6.11
N LEU A 43 -0.67 12.35 5.64
CA LEU A 43 -1.70 12.40 4.60
C LEU A 43 -1.24 11.73 3.29
N VAL A 44 0.00 11.99 2.86
CA VAL A 44 0.56 11.38 1.65
C VAL A 44 0.79 9.88 1.85
N THR A 45 1.18 9.46 3.06
CA THR A 45 1.25 8.03 3.43
C THR A 45 -0.10 7.36 3.38
N SER A 46 -1.13 7.91 4.02
CA SER A 46 -2.48 7.34 4.00
C SER A 46 -3.02 7.22 2.57
N PHE A 47 -2.77 8.22 1.72
CA PHE A 47 -3.18 8.14 0.31
C PHE A 47 -2.39 7.10 -0.48
N GLY A 48 -1.09 6.94 -0.20
CA GLY A 48 -0.27 5.88 -0.78
C GLY A 48 -0.76 4.50 -0.37
N CYS A 49 -1.00 4.28 0.93
CA CYS A 49 -1.51 3.02 1.48
C CYS A 49 -2.89 2.68 0.91
N PHE A 50 -3.79 3.67 0.81
CA PHE A 50 -5.11 3.45 0.20
C PHE A 50 -5.00 2.98 -1.26
N LYS A 51 -4.14 3.63 -2.07
CA LYS A 51 -3.91 3.22 -3.46
C LYS A 51 -3.29 1.82 -3.57
N TYR A 52 -2.34 1.51 -2.68
CA TYR A 52 -1.76 0.18 -2.58
C TYR A 52 -2.84 -0.86 -2.27
N MET A 53 -3.65 -0.65 -1.23
CA MET A 53 -4.73 -1.57 -0.84
C MET A 53 -5.73 -1.79 -1.96
N ALA A 54 -6.15 -0.72 -2.66
CA ALA A 54 -7.05 -0.84 -3.80
C ALA A 54 -6.45 -1.72 -4.91
N LEU A 55 -5.20 -1.47 -5.33
CA LEU A 55 -4.56 -2.29 -6.38
C LEU A 55 -4.27 -3.71 -5.92
N TYR A 56 -3.87 -3.91 -4.66
CA TYR A 56 -3.71 -5.22 -4.06
C TYR A 56 -5.01 -6.03 -4.17
N SER A 57 -6.17 -5.44 -3.81
CA SER A 57 -7.46 -6.13 -3.93
C SER A 57 -7.81 -6.47 -5.38
N PHE A 58 -7.46 -5.62 -6.35
CA PHE A 58 -7.66 -5.92 -7.77
C PHE A 58 -6.76 -7.05 -8.27
N ILE A 59 -5.46 -7.04 -7.91
CA ILE A 59 -4.53 -8.12 -8.26
C ILE A 59 -5.04 -9.44 -7.67
N GLN A 60 -5.45 -9.45 -6.39
CA GLN A 60 -5.98 -10.65 -5.75
C GLN A 60 -7.27 -11.13 -6.43
N PHE A 61 -8.19 -10.21 -6.72
CA PHE A 61 -9.44 -10.53 -7.41
C PHE A 61 -9.19 -11.18 -8.78
N VAL A 62 -8.31 -10.61 -9.60
CA VAL A 62 -7.98 -11.16 -10.93
C VAL A 62 -7.25 -12.49 -10.80
N SER A 63 -6.33 -12.64 -9.85
CA SER A 63 -5.63 -13.90 -9.57
C SER A 63 -6.60 -15.03 -9.28
N VAL A 64 -7.52 -14.78 -8.33
CA VAL A 64 -8.52 -15.76 -7.90
C VAL A 64 -9.47 -16.08 -9.05
N LEU A 65 -9.95 -15.07 -9.79
CA LEU A 65 -10.82 -15.29 -10.95
C LEU A 65 -10.15 -16.16 -12.02
N LEU A 66 -8.87 -15.90 -12.30
CA LEU A 66 -8.10 -16.67 -13.28
C LEU A 66 -7.93 -18.12 -12.81
N LEU A 67 -7.57 -18.35 -11.55
CA LEU A 67 -7.43 -19.70 -10.99
C LEU A 67 -8.76 -20.46 -11.00
N TYR A 68 -9.85 -19.82 -10.58
CA TYR A 68 -11.19 -20.42 -10.61
C TYR A 68 -11.60 -20.85 -12.02
N SER A 69 -11.24 -20.08 -13.05
CA SER A 69 -11.55 -20.43 -14.44
C SER A 69 -10.89 -21.74 -14.90
N TYR A 70 -9.86 -22.21 -14.19
CA TYR A 70 -9.17 -23.47 -14.42
C TYR A 70 -9.42 -24.52 -13.33
N GLY A 71 -10.37 -24.28 -12.42
CA GLY A 71 -10.69 -25.22 -11.33
C GLY A 71 -9.64 -25.28 -10.22
N ALA A 72 -8.76 -24.28 -10.13
CA ALA A 72 -7.77 -24.15 -9.06
C ALA A 72 -8.11 -22.96 -8.14
N ASN A 73 -7.51 -22.93 -6.96
CA ASN A 73 -7.59 -21.80 -6.03
C ASN A 73 -6.28 -21.65 -5.27
N PHE A 74 -6.10 -20.47 -4.67
CA PHE A 74 -5.06 -20.31 -3.66
C PHE A 74 -5.40 -21.11 -2.41
N SER A 75 -4.36 -21.66 -1.78
CA SER A 75 -4.44 -22.24 -0.45
C SER A 75 -4.60 -21.14 0.61
N ASP A 76 -5.23 -21.47 1.74
CA ASP A 76 -5.30 -20.58 2.91
C ASP A 76 -3.92 -20.07 3.35
N PHE A 77 -2.88 -20.91 3.22
CA PHE A 77 -1.51 -20.53 3.54
C PHE A 77 -0.94 -19.49 2.58
N GLU A 78 -1.30 -19.56 1.29
CA GLU A 78 -0.89 -18.58 0.28
C GLU A 78 -1.58 -17.22 0.53
N PHE A 79 -2.88 -17.23 0.84
CA PHE A 79 -3.60 -16.02 1.26
C PHE A 79 -2.98 -15.41 2.51
N LEU A 80 -2.72 -16.22 3.54
CA LEU A 80 -2.13 -15.75 4.79
C LEU A 80 -0.71 -15.20 4.58
N TYR A 81 0.08 -15.81 3.70
CA TYR A 81 1.40 -15.31 3.34
C TYR A 81 1.31 -13.95 2.65
N ILE A 82 0.41 -13.80 1.68
CA ILE A 82 0.18 -12.52 0.98
C ILE A 82 -0.21 -11.42 1.98
N ASP A 83 -1.12 -11.71 2.90
CA ASP A 83 -1.66 -10.69 3.80
C ASP A 83 -0.70 -10.34 4.94
N LEU A 84 -0.20 -11.35 5.65
CA LEU A 84 0.64 -11.16 6.83
C LEU A 84 2.09 -10.91 6.50
N VAL A 85 2.64 -11.55 5.46
CA VAL A 85 4.06 -11.38 5.14
C VAL A 85 4.24 -10.22 4.17
N ILE A 86 3.54 -10.21 3.03
CA ILE A 86 3.76 -9.18 2.01
C ILE A 86 3.07 -7.87 2.40
N THR A 87 1.74 -7.87 2.50
CA THR A 87 0.94 -6.65 2.66
C THR A 87 1.20 -5.96 4.00
N THR A 88 1.28 -6.71 5.09
CA THR A 88 1.57 -6.13 6.42
C THR A 88 2.97 -5.54 6.48
N SER A 89 4.00 -6.22 5.95
CA SER A 89 5.37 -5.67 5.91
C SER A 89 5.42 -4.37 5.10
N ILE A 90 4.75 -4.33 3.94
CA ILE A 90 4.67 -3.11 3.12
C ILE A 90 3.95 -1.98 3.89
N ALA A 91 2.83 -2.28 4.55
CA ALA A 91 2.10 -1.30 5.33
C ALA A 91 2.96 -0.71 6.47
N ILE A 92 3.72 -1.56 7.16
CA ILE A 92 4.66 -1.16 8.21
C ILE A 92 5.78 -0.27 7.63
N LEU A 93 6.39 -0.68 6.52
CA LEU A 93 7.45 0.09 5.85
C LEU A 93 6.97 1.48 5.39
N MET A 94 5.77 1.54 4.81
CA MET A 94 5.17 2.81 4.40
C MET A 94 4.83 3.69 5.62
N GLY A 95 4.37 3.08 6.71
CA GLY A 95 4.04 3.76 7.97
C GLY A 95 5.25 4.37 8.68
N TYR A 96 6.41 3.71 8.62
CA TYR A 96 7.64 4.23 9.25
C TYR A 96 8.38 5.30 8.46
N THR A 97 7.88 5.68 7.28
CA THR A 97 8.54 6.68 6.45
C THR A 97 8.44 8.08 7.08
N ALA A 98 9.56 8.61 7.56
CA ALA A 98 9.61 9.90 8.22
C ALA A 98 9.27 11.10 7.30
N SER A 99 8.81 12.20 7.90
CA SER A 99 8.57 13.45 7.19
C SER A 99 9.85 14.03 6.60
N TYR A 100 9.70 14.75 5.48
CA TYR A 100 10.83 15.45 4.89
C TYR A 100 11.24 16.66 5.76
N GLY A 101 12.53 16.98 5.80
CA GLY A 101 13.07 18.00 6.72
C GLY A 101 12.62 19.43 6.42
N GLN A 102 12.24 19.72 5.18
CA GLN A 102 11.86 21.07 4.74
C GLN A 102 10.39 21.17 4.38
N LEU A 103 9.76 22.30 4.74
CA LEU A 103 8.37 22.57 4.38
C LEU A 103 8.30 23.15 2.96
N VAL A 104 7.74 22.39 2.02
CA VAL A 104 7.56 22.86 0.63
C VAL A 104 6.24 23.61 0.45
N LYS A 105 6.18 24.54 -0.52
CA LYS A 105 4.96 25.30 -0.87
C LYS A 105 3.86 24.44 -1.53
N GLN A 106 4.22 23.33 -2.15
CA GLN A 106 3.30 22.46 -2.89
C GLN A 106 2.28 21.75 -1.98
N LYS A 107 0.98 21.94 -2.14
CA LYS A 107 -0.02 21.22 -1.33
C LYS A 107 -0.05 19.72 -1.68
N PRO A 108 -0.15 18.80 -0.69
CA PRO A 108 -0.48 17.41 -0.95
C PRO A 108 -1.79 17.28 -1.73
N ALA A 109 -2.02 16.13 -2.37
CA ALA A 109 -3.32 15.88 -2.99
C ALA A 109 -4.43 16.02 -1.93
N GLY A 110 -5.45 16.83 -2.22
CA GLY A 110 -6.56 17.09 -1.28
C GLY A 110 -7.72 16.11 -1.41
N SER A 111 -7.72 15.24 -2.41
CA SER A 111 -8.73 14.20 -2.57
C SER A 111 -8.14 13.02 -3.34
N LEU A 112 -8.52 11.81 -2.89
CA LEU A 112 -8.22 10.56 -3.56
C LEU A 112 -8.91 10.46 -4.92
N MET A 113 -10.15 10.93 -5.01
CA MET A 113 -11.07 10.80 -6.17
C MET A 113 -10.85 11.85 -7.27
N LYS A 114 -9.65 12.43 -7.36
CA LYS A 114 -9.33 13.25 -8.55
C LYS A 114 -9.31 12.35 -9.78
N LEU A 115 -9.92 12.79 -10.88
CA LEU A 115 -10.02 12.02 -12.12
C LEU A 115 -8.66 11.48 -12.60
N SER A 116 -7.60 12.27 -12.44
CA SER A 116 -6.22 11.85 -12.76
C SER A 116 -5.73 10.66 -11.92
N ASN A 117 -6.08 10.59 -10.64
CA ASN A 117 -5.76 9.43 -9.79
C ASN A 117 -6.56 8.20 -10.21
N LEU A 118 -7.85 8.38 -10.51
CA LEU A 118 -8.72 7.27 -10.91
C LEU A 118 -8.23 6.67 -12.24
N PHE A 119 -7.90 7.51 -13.21
CA PHE A 119 -7.32 7.09 -14.48
C PHE A 119 -6.00 6.34 -14.29
N SER A 120 -5.12 6.83 -13.40
CA SER A 120 -3.88 6.12 -13.04
C SER A 120 -4.13 4.74 -12.45
N ILE A 121 -5.14 4.59 -11.58
CA ILE A 121 -5.49 3.29 -10.98
C ILE A 121 -6.04 2.35 -12.07
N ILE A 122 -6.93 2.85 -12.95
CA ILE A 122 -7.49 2.05 -14.05
C ILE A 122 -6.38 1.53 -14.97
N ILE A 123 -5.43 2.37 -15.38
CA ILE A 123 -4.30 1.93 -16.19
C ILE A 123 -3.49 0.86 -15.46
N GLN A 124 -3.21 1.05 -14.17
CA GLN A 124 -2.46 0.07 -13.38
C GLN A 124 -3.21 -1.26 -13.27
N VAL A 125 -4.54 -1.24 -13.11
CA VAL A 125 -5.38 -2.46 -13.14
C VAL A 125 -5.28 -3.16 -14.49
N LEU A 126 -5.39 -2.42 -15.60
CA LEU A 126 -5.27 -3.01 -16.94
C LEU A 126 -3.88 -3.63 -17.17
N LEU A 127 -2.81 -2.96 -16.72
CA LEU A 127 -1.44 -3.48 -16.80
C LEU A 127 -1.26 -4.75 -15.96
N VAL A 128 -1.83 -4.79 -14.75
CA VAL A 128 -1.84 -5.98 -13.88
C VAL A 128 -2.51 -7.14 -14.60
N VAL A 129 -3.72 -6.94 -15.13
CA VAL A 129 -4.48 -7.96 -15.85
C VAL A 129 -3.69 -8.47 -17.05
N ALA A 130 -3.17 -7.55 -17.87
CA ALA A 130 -2.41 -7.90 -19.06
C ALA A 130 -1.15 -8.72 -18.72
N PHE A 131 -0.41 -8.34 -17.67
CA PHE A 131 0.79 -9.05 -17.27
C PHE A 131 0.47 -10.40 -16.62
N GLN A 132 -0.58 -10.52 -15.80
CA GLN A 132 -0.98 -11.81 -15.24
C GLN A 132 -1.41 -12.80 -16.33
N LEU A 133 -2.26 -12.35 -17.26
CA LEU A 133 -2.67 -13.16 -18.40
C LEU A 133 -1.46 -13.53 -19.26
N GLY A 134 -0.61 -12.56 -19.60
CA GLY A 134 0.58 -12.78 -20.41
C GLY A 134 1.55 -13.78 -19.78
N ALA A 135 1.87 -13.63 -18.49
CA ALA A 135 2.74 -14.55 -17.77
C ALA A 135 2.14 -15.96 -17.68
N PHE A 136 0.83 -16.06 -17.50
CA PHE A 136 0.12 -17.33 -17.44
C PHE A 136 0.10 -18.06 -18.79
N TYR A 137 -0.28 -17.37 -19.87
CA TYR A 137 -0.26 -17.95 -21.22
C TYR A 137 1.15 -18.33 -21.66
N TYR A 138 2.15 -17.48 -21.39
CA TYR A 138 3.54 -17.78 -21.68
C TYR A 138 4.04 -19.03 -20.95
N SER A 139 3.63 -19.21 -19.69
CA SER A 139 4.02 -20.38 -18.90
C SER A 139 3.37 -21.67 -19.41
N LYS A 140 2.15 -21.59 -19.97
CA LYS A 140 1.47 -22.73 -20.58
C LYS A 140 2.15 -23.26 -21.84
N GLU A 141 2.84 -22.40 -22.58
CA GLU A 141 3.60 -22.81 -23.77
C GLU A 141 4.91 -23.51 -23.42
N GLN A 142 5.31 -23.52 -22.14
CA GLN A 142 6.55 -24.14 -21.73
C GLN A 142 6.45 -25.67 -21.68
N PRO A 143 7.50 -26.39 -22.11
CA PRO A 143 7.48 -27.85 -22.21
C PRO A 143 7.35 -28.57 -20.87
N TRP A 144 7.65 -27.89 -19.76
CA TRP A 144 7.55 -28.42 -18.40
C TRP A 144 6.16 -28.20 -17.77
N PHE A 145 5.28 -27.44 -18.42
CA PHE A 145 3.97 -27.11 -17.87
C PHE A 145 3.03 -28.32 -17.97
N VAL A 146 2.59 -28.83 -16.81
CA VAL A 146 1.61 -29.91 -16.73
C VAL A 146 0.31 -29.34 -16.15
N PRO A 147 -0.81 -29.35 -16.88
CA PRO A 147 -2.06 -28.81 -16.36
C PRO A 147 -2.57 -29.64 -15.18
N ALA A 148 -3.23 -28.98 -14.23
CA ALA A 148 -3.83 -29.65 -13.08
C ALA A 148 -4.85 -30.74 -13.51
N PRO A 149 -4.91 -31.89 -12.82
CA PRO A 149 -5.96 -32.88 -13.01
C PRO A 149 -7.34 -32.26 -12.75
N LYS A 150 -8.32 -32.55 -13.61
CA LYS A 150 -9.69 -32.02 -13.49
C LYS A 150 -10.56 -32.78 -12.48
N ASP A 151 -10.02 -33.81 -11.84
CA ASP A 151 -10.75 -34.60 -10.85
C ASP A 151 -10.88 -33.79 -9.56
N GLY A 152 -12.11 -33.35 -9.25
CA GLY A 152 -12.45 -32.48 -8.12
C GLY A 152 -12.35 -33.14 -6.74
N SER A 153 -11.43 -34.08 -6.55
CA SER A 153 -11.27 -34.88 -5.32
C SER A 153 -10.15 -34.40 -4.40
N SER A 154 -9.40 -33.36 -4.76
CA SER A 154 -8.30 -32.87 -3.93
C SER A 154 -8.41 -31.37 -3.71
N GLU A 155 -8.88 -30.99 -2.51
CA GLU A 155 -8.87 -29.63 -1.96
C GLU A 155 -7.45 -29.02 -1.84
N HIS A 156 -6.39 -29.73 -2.26
CA HIS A 156 -5.00 -29.28 -2.16
C HIS A 156 -4.12 -29.71 -3.34
N VAL A 157 -4.56 -29.54 -4.59
CA VAL A 157 -3.63 -29.77 -5.71
C VAL A 157 -2.76 -28.53 -5.89
N LEU A 158 -1.55 -28.57 -5.31
CA LEU A 158 -0.44 -27.75 -5.78
C LEU A 158 -0.39 -27.87 -7.31
N SER A 159 -0.78 -26.80 -7.98
CA SER A 159 -0.83 -26.75 -9.44
C SER A 159 0.22 -25.77 -9.94
N TRP A 160 0.70 -25.99 -11.16
CA TRP A 160 1.59 -25.02 -11.79
C TRP A 160 0.84 -23.71 -12.00
N GLU A 161 -0.46 -23.78 -12.29
CA GLU A 161 -1.36 -22.64 -12.37
C GLU A 161 -1.34 -21.80 -11.09
N SER A 162 -1.60 -22.41 -9.91
CA SER A 162 -1.61 -21.69 -8.63
C SER A 162 -0.23 -21.11 -8.32
N THR A 163 0.83 -21.89 -8.54
CA THR A 163 2.22 -21.48 -8.26
C THR A 163 2.66 -20.29 -9.11
N ILE A 164 2.39 -20.33 -10.42
CA ILE A 164 2.77 -19.25 -11.36
C ILE A 164 2.02 -17.97 -10.99
N ILE A 165 0.70 -18.07 -10.79
CA ILE A 165 -0.11 -16.91 -10.44
C ILE A 165 0.30 -16.36 -9.07
N PHE A 166 0.59 -17.21 -8.08
CA PHE A 166 1.08 -16.80 -6.77
C PHE A 166 2.39 -16.01 -6.87
N ILE A 167 3.38 -16.52 -7.61
CA ILE A 167 4.68 -15.87 -7.78
C ILE A 167 4.52 -14.53 -8.52
N VAL A 168 3.77 -14.53 -9.62
CA VAL A 168 3.53 -13.32 -10.43
C VAL A 168 2.82 -12.26 -9.61
N SER A 169 1.75 -12.62 -8.90
CA SER A 169 1.01 -11.70 -8.02
C SER A 169 1.87 -11.18 -6.88
N SER A 170 2.69 -12.04 -6.26
CA SER A 170 3.64 -11.65 -5.21
C SER A 170 4.61 -10.57 -5.70
N TYR A 171 5.17 -10.74 -6.90
CA TYR A 171 6.03 -9.72 -7.50
C TYR A 171 5.28 -8.42 -7.80
N MET A 172 4.04 -8.50 -8.28
CA MET A 172 3.21 -7.33 -8.53
C MET A 172 2.89 -6.55 -7.27
N TYR A 173 2.57 -7.21 -6.15
CA TYR A 173 2.33 -6.54 -4.87
C TYR A 173 3.55 -5.70 -4.48
N ILE A 174 4.75 -6.27 -4.59
CA ILE A 174 6.00 -5.57 -4.29
C ILE A 174 6.22 -4.40 -5.27
N ALA A 175 6.03 -4.61 -6.57
CA ALA A 175 6.20 -3.57 -7.58
C ALA A 175 5.22 -2.39 -7.41
N VAL A 176 3.97 -2.66 -7.05
CA VAL A 176 2.96 -1.65 -6.74
C VAL A 176 3.33 -0.88 -5.48
N ALA A 177 3.83 -1.57 -4.44
CA ALA A 177 4.33 -0.92 -3.24
C ALA A 177 5.43 0.09 -3.56
N PHE A 178 6.44 -0.30 -4.35
CA PHE A 178 7.49 0.62 -4.79
C PHE A 178 6.94 1.82 -5.57
N SER A 179 5.96 1.59 -6.45
CA SER A 179 5.35 2.64 -7.29
C SER A 179 4.65 3.74 -6.47
N PHE A 180 4.05 3.39 -5.34
CA PHE A 180 3.34 4.34 -4.45
C PHE A 180 4.18 4.84 -3.29
N SER A 181 5.37 4.29 -3.12
CA SER A 181 6.35 4.67 -2.11
C SER A 181 7.23 5.84 -2.54
N LYS A 182 6.61 6.85 -3.17
CA LYS A 182 7.29 8.06 -3.63
C LYS A 182 7.81 8.86 -2.43
N GLY A 183 9.09 9.23 -2.51
CA GLY A 183 9.82 9.98 -1.48
C GLY A 183 9.53 11.49 -1.52
N PRO A 184 10.57 12.36 -1.63
CA PRO A 184 10.42 13.81 -1.55
C PRO A 184 9.33 14.33 -2.51
N PRO A 185 8.57 15.37 -2.15
CA PRO A 185 8.95 16.41 -1.20
C PRO A 185 8.28 16.35 0.19
N PHE A 186 7.39 15.40 0.44
CA PHE A 186 6.65 15.31 1.72
C PHE A 186 7.21 14.27 2.68
N ARG A 187 7.85 13.23 2.14
CA ARG A 187 8.34 12.07 2.87
C ARG A 187 9.78 11.79 2.45
N LYS A 188 10.56 11.17 3.34
CA LYS A 188 11.86 10.63 2.93
C LYS A 188 11.66 9.38 2.05
N PRO A 189 12.66 8.98 1.25
CA PRO A 189 12.60 7.71 0.52
C PRO A 189 12.49 6.50 1.45
N ILE A 190 11.81 5.42 1.05
CA ILE A 190 11.63 4.22 1.90
C ILE A 190 12.95 3.59 2.36
N TYR A 191 14.01 3.62 1.55
CA TYR A 191 15.31 3.07 1.94
C TYR A 191 15.98 3.85 3.08
N THR A 192 15.48 5.04 3.43
CA THR A 192 15.97 5.83 4.57
C THR A 192 15.33 5.41 5.90
N ASN A 193 14.45 4.40 5.89
CA ASN A 193 13.97 3.72 7.08
C ASN A 193 15.12 2.94 7.74
N SER A 194 16.12 3.64 8.27
CA SER A 194 17.03 3.08 9.26
C SER A 194 16.28 2.97 10.57
N LYS A 195 16.49 1.87 11.31
CA LYS A 195 16.13 1.83 12.73
C LYS A 195 16.71 3.09 13.39
N TYR A 196 15.87 3.74 14.19
CA TYR A 196 16.19 4.90 15.04
C TYR A 196 17.64 4.89 15.50
N SER A 197 18.37 5.96 15.18
CA SER A 197 19.15 6.66 16.19
C SER A 197 18.62 8.08 16.30
#